data_AF-A0ABD0N824-F1
#
_entry.id   AF-A0ABD0N824-F1
#
_cell.length_a   1.000
_cell.length_b   1.000
_cell.length_c   1.000
_cell.angle_alpha   90.00
_cell.angle_beta   90.00
_cell.angle_gamma   90.00
#
_symmetry.space_group_name_H-M   'P 1'
#
loop_
_entity.id
_entity.type
_entity.pdbx_description
1 polymer ?
#
loop_
_entity_poly.entity_id
_entity_poly.type
_entity_poly.pdbx_seq_one_letter_code
_entity_poly.pdbx_strand_id
1 'polypeptide(L)' 'CVRLPLLTRDFLMSNVDTELLVRHHSECKDLLIEALKYHLMPEQRGVLSNSRTRPRRCEGASPVLFAVGL' A
#
# COMPACT_ATOMS: atom_id res chain seq x y z
N CYS A 1 2.63 -6.89 9.36
CA CYS A 1 3.25 -5.84 8.52
C CYS A 1 2.18 -4.94 7.89
N VAL A 2 2.43 -3.62 7.88
CA VAL A 2 1.51 -2.55 7.40
C VAL A 2 1.69 -2.34 5.89
N ARG A 3 0.60 -2.05 5.15
CA ARG A 3 0.58 -1.94 3.68
C ARG A 3 0.29 -0.51 3.20
N LEU A 4 1.18 0.42 3.52
CA LEU A 4 1.06 1.84 3.15
C LEU A 4 0.84 2.10 1.65
N PRO A 5 1.46 1.37 0.69
CA PRO A 5 1.26 1.60 -0.75
C PRO A 5 -0.18 1.36 -1.25
N LEU A 6 -1.05 0.76 -0.43
CA LEU A 6 -2.45 0.51 -0.75
C LEU A 6 -3.39 1.63 -0.25
N LEU A 7 -2.87 2.58 0.53
CA LEU A 7 -3.61 3.76 0.97
C LEU A 7 -3.58 4.83 -0.13
N THR A 8 -4.43 5.84 -0.02
CA THR A 8 -4.39 6.98 -0.95
C THR A 8 -3.20 7.88 -0.62
N ARG A 9 -2.61 8.51 -1.65
CA ARG A 9 -1.54 9.49 -1.48
C ARG A 9 -1.92 10.59 -0.48
N ASP A 10 -3.15 11.09 -0.57
CA ASP A 10 -3.60 12.20 0.27
C ASP A 10 -3.73 11.77 1.74
N PHE A 11 -4.20 10.54 2.02
CA PHE A 11 -4.21 10.01 3.38
C PHE A 11 -2.79 9.85 3.95
N LEU A 12 -1.85 9.36 3.13
CA LEU A 12 -0.44 9.23 3.52
C LEU A 12 0.16 10.59 3.92
N MET A 13 -0.12 11.65 3.16
CA MET A 13 0.43 12.98 3.43
C MET A 13 -0.28 13.73 4.56
N SER A 14 -1.61 13.59 4.68
CA SER A 14 -2.38 14.35 5.67
C SER A 14 -2.41 13.70 7.05
N ASN A 15 -2.29 12.37 7.12
CA ASN A 15 -2.42 11.63 8.38
C ASN A 15 -1.14 10.87 8.72
N VAL A 16 -0.59 10.08 7.79
CA VAL A 16 0.55 9.21 8.13
C VAL A 16 1.85 10.01 8.33
N ASP A 17 2.10 11.04 7.53
CA ASP A 17 3.28 11.92 7.71
C ASP A 17 3.23 12.71 9.03
N THR A 18 2.04 13.00 9.56
CA THR A 18 1.88 13.83 10.77
C THR A 18 2.05 13.05 12.06
N GLU A 19 1.95 11.72 12.00
CA GLU A 19 2.10 10.83 13.16
C GLU A 19 3.49 10.91 13.79
N LEU A 20 3.53 11.05 15.12
CA LEU A 20 4.78 11.18 15.87
C LEU A 20 5.70 9.97 15.66
N LEU A 21 5.15 8.76 15.63
CA LEU A 21 5.91 7.54 15.39
C LEU A 21 6.63 7.58 14.04
N VAL A 22 5.94 8.04 13.00
CA VAL A 22 6.49 8.16 11.65
C VAL A 22 7.56 9.26 11.61
N ARG A 23 7.36 10.36 12.33
CA ARG A 23 8.31 11.47 12.38
C ARG A 23 9.58 11.17 13.17
N HIS A 24 9.51 10.32 14.20
CA HIS A 24 10.63 10.03 15.10
C HIS A 24 11.43 8.78 14.70
N HIS A 25 10.86 7.86 13.92
CA HIS A 25 11.56 6.66 13.46
C HIS A 25 11.88 6.73 11.97
N SER A 26 13.18 6.67 11.64
CA SER A 26 13.66 6.65 10.25
C SER A 26 13.07 5.48 9.46
N GLU A 27 12.98 4.29 10.06
CA GLU A 27 12.40 3.10 9.42
C GLU A 27 10.95 3.34 8.98
N CYS A 28 10.16 4.06 9.77
CA CYS A 28 8.80 4.41 9.41
C CYS A 28 8.74 5.42 8.26
N LYS A 29 9.69 6.37 8.20
CA LYS A 29 9.83 7.29 7.06
C LYS A 29 10.17 6.55 5.79
N ASP A 30 11.08 5.58 5.84
CA ASP A 30 11.45 4.78 4.67
C ASP A 30 10.24 4.02 4.10
N LEU A 31 9.39 3.48 4.98
CA LEU A 31 8.13 2.83 4.56
C LEU A 31 7.15 3.81 3.91
N LEU A 32 7.04 5.04 4.42
CA LEU A 32 6.21 6.10 3.86
C LEU A 32 6.74 6.57 2.50
N ILE A 33 8.05 6.80 2.38
CA ILE A 33 8.72 7.20 1.15
C ILE A 33 8.51 6.16 0.06
N GLU A 34 8.64 4.88 0.39
CA GLU A 34 8.39 3.81 -0.58
C GLU A 34 6.95 3.79 -1.07
N ALA A 35 5.97 3.98 -0.17
CA ALA A 35 4.57 4.07 -0.55
C ALA A 35 4.34 5.25 -1.50
N LEU A 36 4.92 6.42 -1.21
CA LEU A 36 4.83 7.59 -2.08
C LEU A 36 5.51 7.36 -3.44
N LYS A 37 6.69 6.70 -3.45
CA LYS A 37 7.37 6.30 -4.69
C LYS A 37 6.50 5.40 -5.55
N TYR A 38 5.76 4.46 -4.95
CA TYR A 38 4.80 3.60 -5.65
C TYR A 38 3.64 4.39 -6.30
N HIS A 39 3.23 5.51 -5.69
CA HIS A 39 2.25 6.42 -6.30
C HIS A 39 2.85 7.29 -7.42
N LEU A 40 4.12 7.69 -7.30
CA LEU A 40 4.81 8.52 -8.30
C LEU A 40 5.26 7.76 -9.56
N MET A 41 5.47 6.44 -9.46
CA MET A 41 6.03 5.62 -10.54
C MET A 41 5.06 4.52 -10.99
N PRO A 42 3.91 4.86 -11.61
CA PRO A 42 2.93 3.88 -12.04
C PRO A 42 3.48 2.86 -13.05
N GLU A 43 4.41 3.26 -13.92
CA GLU A 43 5.05 2.42 -14.92
C GLU A 43 5.98 1.37 -14.29
N GLN A 44 6.53 1.67 -13.11
CA GLN A 44 7.48 0.78 -12.42
C GLN A 44 6.82 -0.12 -11.37
N ARG A 45 5.48 -0.09 -11.23
CA ARG A 45 4.78 -0.86 -10.19
C ARG A 45 5.01 -2.37 -10.26
N GLY A 46 5.26 -2.91 -11.45
CA GLY A 46 5.65 -4.31 -11.61
C GLY A 46 6.97 -4.65 -10.90
N VAL A 47 7.96 -3.77 -11.06
CA VAL A 47 9.30 -3.89 -10.44
C VAL A 47 9.26 -3.56 -8.95
N LEU A 48 8.46 -2.57 -8.56
CA LEU A 48 8.26 -2.18 -7.16
C LEU A 48 7.32 -3.14 -6.40
N SER A 49 6.84 -4.22 -7.05
CA SER A 49 5.87 -5.10 -6.43
C SER A 49 6.50 -5.92 -5.29
N ASN A 50 5.90 -5.83 -4.11
CA ASN A 50 6.33 -6.58 -2.92
C ASN A 50 5.11 -6.95 -2.05
N SER A 51 5.36 -7.55 -0.89
CA SER A 51 4.29 -7.99 0.03
C SER A 51 3.40 -6.84 0.53
N ARG A 52 3.90 -5.59 0.50
CA ARG A 52 3.18 -4.38 0.93
C ARG A 52 2.40 -3.68 -0.18
N THR A 53 2.75 -3.92 -1.45
CA THR A 53 1.98 -3.41 -2.61
C THR A 53 0.85 -4.34 -3.04
N ARG A 54 0.68 -5.49 -2.36
CA ARG A 54 -0.38 -6.46 -2.64
C ARG A 54 -1.38 -6.51 -1.48
N PRO A 55 -2.69 -6.47 -1.74
CA PRO A 55 -3.71 -6.69 -0.71
C PRO A 55 -3.48 -8.01 0.03
N ARG A 56 -3.91 -8.06 1.30
CA ARG A 56 -3.93 -9.34 2.04
C ARG A 56 -4.86 -10.31 1.31
N ARG A 57 -4.37 -11.51 1.02
CA ARG A 57 -5.23 -12.65 0.67
C ARG A 57 -5.52 -13.44 1.92
N CYS A 58 -6.79 -13.80 2.12
CA CYS A 58 -7.15 -14.77 3.15
C CYS A 58 -6.73 -16.16 2.67
N GLU A 59 -5.80 -16.80 3.37
CA GLU A 59 -5.48 -18.21 3.13
C GLU A 59 -6.71 -19.04 3.50
N GLY A 60 -7.45 -19.52 2.48
CA GLY A 60 -8.69 -20.27 2.64
C GLY A 60 -9.90 -19.71 1.88
N ALA A 61 -9.84 -18.47 1.43
CA ALA A 61 -10.88 -17.92 0.56
C ALA A 61 -10.60 -18.31 -0.90
N SER A 62 -11.38 -19.25 -1.46
CA SER A 62 -11.34 -19.50 -2.90
C SER A 62 -11.94 -18.32 -3.67
N PRO A 63 -11.31 -17.85 -4.77
CA PRO A 63 -11.88 -16.80 -5.60
C PRO A 63 -13.20 -17.30 -6.19
N VAL A 64 -14.30 -16.58 -5.93
CA VAL A 64 -15.62 -16.88 -6.49
C VAL A 64 -15.87 -15.94 -7.67
N LEU A 65 -16.18 -16.51 -8.82
CA LEU A 65 -16.58 -15.77 -10.02
C LEU A 65 -18.10 -15.86 -10.14
N PHE A 66 -18.80 -14.72 -10.16
CA PHE A 66 -20.24 -14.69 -10.42
C PHE A 66 -20.49 -14.14 -11.81
N ALA A 67 -21.30 -14.87 -12.60
CA ALA A 67 -21.84 -14.40 -13.86
C ALA A 67 -23.34 -14.18 -13.70
N VAL A 68 -23.83 -13.00 -14.07
CA VAL A 68 -25.27 -12.68 -14.08
C VAL A 68 -25.68 -12.53 -15.54
N GLY A 69 -26.54 -13.43 -16.00
CA GLY A 69 -27.24 -13.33 -17.27
C GLY A 69 -28.60 -12.66 -17.08
N LEU A 70 -29.05 -11.93 -18.09
CA LEU A 70 -30.42 -11.38 -18.16
C LEU A 70 -31.45 -12.50 -18.31
#